data_AF-E9EM84-F1
#
_entry.id   AF-E9EM84-F1
#
_cell.length_a   1.000
_cell.length_b   1.000
_cell.length_c   1.000
_cell.angle_alpha   90.00
_cell.angle_beta   90.00
_cell.angle_gamma   90.00
#
_symmetry.space_group_name_H-M   'P 1'
#
loop_
_entity.id
_entity.type
_entity.pdbx_description
1 polymer ?
#
loop_
_entity_poly.entity_id
_entity_poly.type
_entity_poly.pdbx_seq_one_letter_code
_entity_poly.pdbx_strand_id
1 'polypeptide(L)'
;MSFDCIACDRSFGSEEALEQHLRGAPVHAPSFECSTCDRSFGSEEALAQHLRDSRAHTQAAETPLDIFFRSFPDFDYNPSLPPATTYAYLRQHEGWRRGDVDSTDAWDRYQDALESELRMWYGSEDDLTAWHALCRAIGINPLPKACKHCEEAVRRTHVNIIDLIEWGRKRGNADHEVRTFETEAELRAYTQRTAKIFRNTWHQEDSNVVMRHLLRKIFRCSL
;
A
#
# COMPACT_ATOMS: atom_id res chain seq x y z
N MET A 1 13.39 -47.41 -15.53
CA MET A 1 13.29 -46.28 -14.57
C MET A 1 12.02 -45.52 -14.93
N SER A 2 11.28 -45.04 -13.93
CA SER A 2 10.18 -44.09 -14.14
C SER A 2 10.74 -42.69 -13.95
N PHE A 3 10.35 -41.75 -14.82
CA PHE A 3 10.73 -40.34 -14.71
C PHE A 3 9.48 -39.56 -14.32
N ASP A 4 9.40 -39.17 -13.05
CA ASP A 4 8.18 -38.61 -12.48
C ASP A 4 8.26 -37.08 -12.39
N CYS A 5 7.19 -36.42 -12.79
CA CYS A 5 7.00 -35.00 -12.61
C CYS A 5 6.43 -34.72 -11.21
N ILE A 6 7.20 -34.01 -10.38
CA ILE A 6 6.82 -33.67 -8.99
C ILE A 6 5.64 -32.69 -8.92
N ALA A 7 5.44 -31.85 -9.94
CA ALA A 7 4.41 -30.81 -9.88
C ALA A 7 3.00 -31.30 -10.25
N CYS A 8 2.88 -32.43 -10.97
CA CYS A 8 1.58 -32.98 -11.37
C CYS A 8 1.49 -34.51 -11.24
N ASP A 9 2.46 -35.11 -10.55
CA ASP A 9 2.57 -36.54 -10.25
C ASP A 9 2.38 -37.46 -11.48
N ARG A 10 2.83 -36.99 -12.65
CA ARG A 10 2.80 -37.75 -13.91
C ARG A 10 4.10 -38.50 -14.14
N SER A 11 4.00 -39.75 -14.52
CA SER A 11 5.13 -40.63 -14.85
C SER A 11 5.39 -40.71 -16.34
N PHE A 12 6.67 -40.69 -16.72
CA PHE A 12 7.16 -40.76 -18.09
C PHE A 12 8.12 -41.95 -18.26
N GLY A 13 8.13 -42.51 -19.48
CA GLY A 13 8.96 -43.68 -19.81
C GLY A 13 10.42 -43.36 -20.13
N SER A 14 10.77 -42.08 -20.30
CA SER A 14 12.15 -41.62 -20.54
C SER A 14 12.38 -40.21 -20.00
N GLU A 15 13.64 -39.84 -19.85
CA GLU A 15 14.06 -38.50 -19.42
C GLU A 15 13.67 -37.44 -20.46
N GLU A 16 13.83 -37.73 -21.75
CA GLU A 16 13.45 -36.81 -22.83
C GLU A 16 11.95 -36.52 -22.85
N ALA A 17 11.13 -37.52 -22.55
CA ALA A 17 9.68 -37.36 -22.44
C ALA A 17 9.28 -36.48 -21.24
N LEU A 18 10.01 -36.60 -20.12
CA LEU A 18 9.86 -35.71 -18.97
C LEU A 18 10.31 -34.28 -19.32
N GLU A 19 11.45 -34.08 -19.97
CA GLU A 19 11.92 -32.75 -20.36
C GLU A 19 10.97 -32.03 -21.32
N GLN A 20 10.42 -32.75 -22.29
CA GLN A 20 9.43 -32.19 -23.21
C GLN A 20 8.14 -31.80 -22.47
N HIS A 21 7.73 -32.61 -21.49
CA HIS A 21 6.62 -32.27 -20.61
C HIS A 21 6.89 -31.02 -19.78
N LEU A 22 8.07 -30.89 -19.16
CA LEU A 22 8.48 -29.72 -18.38
C LEU A 22 8.50 -28.44 -19.23
N ARG A 23 8.87 -28.54 -20.52
CA ARG A 23 8.89 -27.38 -21.43
C ARG A 23 7.51 -26.97 -21.96
N GLY A 24 6.60 -27.93 -22.14
CA GLY A 24 5.34 -27.69 -22.86
C GLY A 24 4.07 -27.67 -22.00
N ALA A 25 4.13 -28.22 -20.78
CA ALA A 25 2.94 -28.28 -19.94
C ALA A 25 2.69 -26.94 -19.22
N PRO A 26 1.45 -26.41 -19.24
CA PRO A 26 1.11 -25.15 -18.57
C PRO A 26 1.43 -25.12 -17.07
N VAL A 27 1.43 -26.29 -16.40
CA VAL A 27 1.79 -26.42 -14.97
C VAL A 27 3.26 -26.10 -14.68
N HIS A 28 4.11 -26.11 -15.70
CA HIS A 28 5.54 -25.79 -15.62
C HIS A 28 5.90 -24.50 -16.34
N ALA A 29 4.92 -23.83 -16.96
CA ALA A 29 5.17 -22.54 -17.56
C ALA A 29 5.61 -21.55 -16.46
N PRO A 30 6.70 -20.79 -16.65
CA PRO A 30 7.08 -19.77 -15.69
C PRO A 30 5.93 -18.77 -15.53
N SER A 31 5.43 -18.63 -14.31
CA SER A 31 4.44 -17.61 -13.97
C SER A 31 5.18 -16.33 -13.59
N PHE A 32 4.91 -15.27 -14.32
CA PHE A 32 5.43 -13.93 -14.03
C PHE A 32 4.42 -13.22 -13.14
N GLU A 33 4.70 -13.15 -11.85
CA GLU A 33 3.79 -12.54 -10.88
C GLU A 33 4.05 -11.04 -10.75
N CYS A 34 2.99 -10.25 -10.65
CA CYS A 34 3.11 -8.85 -10.30
C CYS A 34 3.54 -8.72 -8.83
N SER A 35 4.59 -7.95 -8.55
CA SER A 35 5.07 -7.72 -7.18
C SER A 35 4.10 -6.89 -6.33
N THR A 36 3.07 -6.28 -6.94
CA THR A 36 2.18 -5.33 -6.28
C THR A 36 0.70 -5.70 -6.38
N CYS A 37 0.35 -6.74 -7.15
CA CYS A 37 -1.00 -7.33 -7.15
C CYS A 37 -0.95 -8.85 -7.37
N ASP A 38 -2.05 -9.55 -7.14
CA ASP A 38 -2.07 -11.03 -7.17
C ASP A 38 -2.27 -11.61 -8.58
N ARG A 39 -1.86 -10.87 -9.62
CA ARG A 39 -1.98 -11.33 -11.00
C ARG A 39 -0.69 -12.00 -11.44
N SER A 40 -0.85 -13.18 -12.03
CA SER A 40 0.23 -13.93 -12.67
C SER A 40 0.01 -13.94 -14.18
N PHE A 41 1.11 -13.78 -14.92
CA PHE A 41 1.14 -13.71 -16.37
C PHE A 41 1.97 -14.85 -16.94
N GLY A 42 1.62 -15.31 -18.14
CA GLY A 42 2.35 -16.39 -18.81
C GLY A 42 3.65 -15.94 -19.51
N SER A 43 3.95 -14.64 -19.52
CA SER A 43 5.20 -14.11 -20.07
C SER A 43 5.59 -12.79 -19.42
N GLU A 44 6.87 -12.42 -19.53
CA GLU A 44 7.40 -11.15 -19.05
C GLU A 44 6.77 -9.96 -19.80
N GLU A 45 6.51 -10.10 -21.10
CA GLU A 45 5.88 -9.05 -21.91
C GLU A 45 4.43 -8.80 -21.46
N ALA A 46 3.71 -9.86 -21.09
CA ALA A 46 2.35 -9.74 -20.56
C ALA A 46 2.33 -9.05 -19.18
N LEU A 47 3.31 -9.35 -18.32
CA LEU A 47 3.52 -8.62 -17.07
C LEU A 47 3.89 -7.15 -17.32
N ALA A 48 4.83 -6.87 -18.23
CA ALA A 48 5.25 -5.51 -18.58
C ALA A 48 4.09 -4.69 -19.15
N GLN A 49 3.23 -5.30 -19.99
CA GLN A 49 2.03 -4.65 -20.50
C GLN A 49 1.05 -4.35 -19.37
N HIS A 50 0.84 -5.29 -18.45
CA HIS A 50 -0.01 -5.08 -17.29
C HIS A 50 0.46 -3.92 -16.41
N LEU A 51 1.77 -3.80 -16.16
CA LEU A 51 2.34 -2.71 -15.37
C LEU A 51 2.17 -1.34 -16.04
N ARG A 52 2.14 -1.28 -17.38
CA ARG A 52 1.91 -0.04 -18.13
C ARG A 52 0.43 0.38 -18.15
N ASP A 53 -0.46 -0.57 -18.41
CA ASP A 53 -1.84 -0.27 -18.83
C ASP A 53 -2.91 -0.52 -17.77
N SER A 54 -2.60 -1.29 -16.73
CA SER A 54 -3.57 -1.57 -15.68
C SER A 54 -3.83 -0.31 -14.88
N ARG A 55 -5.08 0.09 -14.67
CA ARG A 55 -5.42 1.21 -13.76
C ARG A 55 -4.83 1.09 -12.36
N ALA A 56 -4.52 -0.13 -11.91
CA ALA A 56 -3.81 -0.39 -10.65
C ALA A 56 -2.33 0.05 -10.68
N HIS A 57 -1.74 0.22 -11.87
CA HIS A 57 -0.33 0.56 -12.11
C HIS A 57 -0.14 1.75 -13.06
N THR A 58 -1.16 2.23 -13.77
CA THR A 58 -1.14 3.47 -14.56
C THR A 58 -1.33 4.67 -13.63
N GLN A 59 -0.67 5.79 -13.89
CA GLN A 59 -0.75 6.95 -13.00
C GLN A 59 -2.18 7.47 -13.03
N ALA A 60 -2.84 7.56 -11.87
CA ALA A 60 -3.93 8.54 -11.78
C ALA A 60 -3.28 9.88 -12.11
N ALA A 61 -3.81 10.57 -13.13
CA ALA A 61 -3.22 11.82 -13.60
C ALA A 61 -3.06 12.82 -12.44
N GLU A 62 -3.94 12.74 -11.44
CA GLU A 62 -3.84 13.44 -10.17
C GLU A 62 -4.40 12.58 -9.03
N THR A 63 -3.65 12.43 -7.94
CA THR A 63 -4.11 11.82 -6.69
C THR A 63 -4.87 12.83 -5.83
N PRO A 64 -5.71 12.41 -4.86
CA PRO A 64 -6.39 13.33 -3.94
C PRO A 64 -5.47 14.35 -3.25
N LEU A 65 -4.25 13.98 -2.84
CA LEU A 65 -3.29 14.95 -2.30
C LEU A 65 -2.75 15.89 -3.38
N ASP A 66 -2.56 15.42 -4.62
CA ASP A 66 -2.14 16.32 -5.71
C ASP A 66 -3.19 17.39 -5.94
N ILE A 67 -4.48 17.01 -5.95
CA ILE A 67 -5.61 17.94 -6.08
C ILE A 67 -5.63 18.92 -4.90
N PHE A 68 -5.41 18.43 -3.68
CA PHE A 68 -5.32 19.28 -2.50
C PHE A 68 -4.19 20.31 -2.60
N PHE A 69 -2.95 19.89 -2.86
CA PHE A 69 -1.81 20.80 -2.91
C PHE A 69 -1.90 21.78 -4.09
N ARG A 70 -2.44 21.37 -5.24
CA ARG A 70 -2.68 22.25 -6.40
C ARG A 70 -3.81 23.25 -6.20
N SER A 71 -4.63 23.09 -5.16
CA SER A 71 -5.65 24.09 -4.82
C SER A 71 -5.07 25.40 -4.27
N PHE A 72 -3.76 25.44 -3.99
CA PHE A 72 -3.00 26.61 -3.57
C PHE A 72 -2.17 27.13 -4.76
N PRO A 73 -2.65 28.13 -5.52
CA PRO A 73 -2.06 28.51 -6.82
C PRO A 73 -0.65 29.12 -6.71
N ASP A 74 -0.34 29.78 -5.59
CA ASP A 74 0.96 30.41 -5.35
C ASP A 74 1.99 29.46 -4.69
N PHE A 75 1.55 28.25 -4.30
CA PHE A 75 2.41 27.25 -3.67
C PHE A 75 3.10 26.39 -4.72
N ASP A 76 4.44 26.38 -4.71
CA ASP A 76 5.25 25.56 -5.61
C ASP A 76 5.21 24.06 -5.20
N TYR A 77 4.15 23.38 -5.65
CA TYR A 77 3.91 21.98 -5.31
C TYR A 77 4.85 21.02 -6.07
N ASN A 78 5.69 20.31 -5.32
CA ASN A 78 6.52 19.22 -5.83
C ASN A 78 5.96 17.83 -5.42
N PRO A 79 5.38 17.03 -6.34
CA PRO A 79 4.80 15.73 -6.03
C PRO A 79 5.83 14.64 -5.68
N SER A 80 7.13 14.91 -5.86
CA SER A 80 8.22 13.99 -5.50
C SER A 80 8.52 14.00 -4.01
N LEU A 81 8.04 15.01 -3.27
CA LEU A 81 8.25 15.14 -1.84
C LEU A 81 7.23 14.33 -1.03
N PRO A 82 7.59 13.83 0.16
CA PRO A 82 6.64 13.20 1.07
C PRO A 82 5.48 14.16 1.42
N PRO A 83 4.22 13.68 1.47
CA PRO A 83 3.06 14.52 1.76
C PRO A 83 3.18 15.33 3.06
N ALA A 84 3.73 14.74 4.13
CA ALA A 84 3.92 15.43 5.39
C ALA A 84 4.94 16.58 5.29
N THR A 85 6.00 16.40 4.49
CA THR A 85 7.00 17.43 4.19
C THR A 85 6.39 18.55 3.36
N THR A 86 5.65 18.21 2.30
CA THR A 86 4.95 19.19 1.47
C THR A 86 3.95 20.02 2.29
N TYR A 87 3.19 19.38 3.17
CA TYR A 87 2.25 20.09 4.04
C TYR A 87 2.97 21.02 5.03
N ALA A 88 4.13 20.65 5.55
CA ALA A 88 4.93 21.54 6.40
C ALA A 88 5.40 22.80 5.64
N TYR A 89 5.81 22.65 4.37
CA TYR A 89 6.16 23.78 3.51
C TYR A 89 4.95 24.65 3.17
N LEU A 90 3.79 24.05 2.88
CA LEU A 90 2.55 24.79 2.66
C LEU A 90 2.20 25.65 3.88
N ARG A 91 2.26 25.08 5.08
CA ARG A 91 2.03 25.83 6.33
C ARG A 91 2.97 27.02 6.51
N GLN A 92 4.23 26.86 6.11
CA GLN A 92 5.21 27.94 6.16
C GLN A 92 4.94 29.02 5.12
N HIS A 93 4.58 28.61 3.90
CA HIS A 93 4.23 29.49 2.78
C HIS A 93 3.03 30.39 3.12
N GLU A 94 1.96 29.79 3.64
CA GLU A 94 0.73 30.51 4.00
C GLU A 94 0.86 31.32 5.30
N GLY A 95 1.94 31.14 6.06
CA GLY A 95 2.18 31.87 7.31
C GLY A 95 1.16 31.56 8.42
N TRP A 96 0.49 30.40 8.36
CA TRP A 96 -0.57 30.03 9.28
C TRP A 96 -0.12 29.94 10.74
N ARG A 97 -0.92 30.54 11.63
CA ARG A 97 -0.72 30.46 13.08
C ARG A 97 -1.66 29.46 13.72
N ARG A 98 -1.32 28.98 14.92
CA ARG A 98 -2.18 28.08 15.69
C ARG A 98 -3.51 28.77 15.97
N GLY A 99 -4.62 28.13 15.61
CA GLY A 99 -5.99 28.64 15.83
C GLY A 99 -6.57 29.44 14.66
N ASP A 100 -5.83 29.55 13.55
CA ASP A 100 -6.35 30.13 12.32
C ASP A 100 -7.40 29.20 11.69
N VAL A 101 -8.50 29.78 11.19
CA VAL A 101 -9.62 29.05 10.58
C VAL A 101 -9.16 28.44 9.26
N ASP A 102 -8.41 29.20 8.45
CA ASP A 102 -7.90 28.73 7.16
C ASP A 102 -6.89 27.59 7.34
N SER A 103 -6.05 27.68 8.38
CA SER A 103 -5.15 26.58 8.76
C SER A 103 -5.90 25.33 9.20
N THR A 104 -7.07 25.49 9.82
CA THR A 104 -7.87 24.36 10.31
C THR A 104 -8.59 23.69 9.14
N ASP A 105 -9.23 24.47 8.26
CA ASP A 105 -9.85 23.98 7.02
C ASP A 105 -8.83 23.25 6.13
N ALA A 106 -7.66 23.84 5.90
CA ALA A 106 -6.62 23.22 5.10
C ALA A 106 -6.08 21.94 5.73
N TRP A 107 -6.00 21.87 7.07
CA TRP A 107 -5.64 20.63 7.76
C TRP A 107 -6.71 19.55 7.59
N ASP A 108 -7.99 19.90 7.69
CA ASP A 108 -9.09 18.96 7.49
C ASP A 108 -9.09 18.41 6.06
N ARG A 109 -9.02 19.29 5.06
CA ARG A 109 -8.93 18.90 3.64
C ARG A 109 -7.70 18.03 3.33
N TYR A 110 -6.57 18.31 3.99
CA TYR A 110 -5.37 17.47 3.87
C TYR A 110 -5.58 16.07 4.45
N GLN A 111 -6.25 15.96 5.61
CA GLN A 111 -6.56 14.67 6.22
C GLN A 111 -7.57 13.86 5.39
N ASP A 112 -8.59 14.51 4.83
CA ASP A 112 -9.56 13.87 3.94
C ASP A 112 -8.90 13.34 2.66
N ALA A 113 -7.93 14.09 2.12
CA ALA A 113 -7.13 13.66 0.98
C ALA A 113 -6.23 12.45 1.32
N LEU A 114 -5.62 12.43 2.51
CA LEU A 114 -4.85 11.27 2.99
C LEU A 114 -5.72 10.02 3.13
N GLU A 115 -6.92 10.15 3.70
CA GLU A 115 -7.86 9.04 3.83
C GLU A 115 -8.31 8.51 2.46
N SER A 116 -8.62 9.43 1.54
CA SER A 116 -8.99 9.10 0.16
C SER A 116 -7.88 8.34 -0.56
N GLU A 117 -6.61 8.74 -0.37
CA GLU A 117 -5.48 8.01 -0.95
C GLU A 117 -5.24 6.65 -0.31
N LEU A 118 -5.37 6.54 1.02
CA LEU A 118 -5.26 5.25 1.67
C LEU A 118 -6.31 4.26 1.12
N ARG A 119 -7.54 4.73 0.90
CA ARG A 119 -8.61 3.94 0.28
C ARG A 119 -8.29 3.61 -1.17
N MET A 120 -7.75 4.56 -1.92
CA MET A 120 -7.35 4.36 -3.32
C MET A 120 -6.27 3.28 -3.46
N TRP A 121 -5.29 3.23 -2.54
CA TRP A 121 -4.16 2.30 -2.61
C TRP A 121 -4.44 0.92 -2.01
N TYR A 122 -5.20 0.85 -0.92
CA TYR A 122 -5.39 -0.38 -0.14
C TYR A 122 -6.85 -0.85 -0.05
N GLY A 123 -7.75 -0.29 -0.86
CA GLY A 123 -9.09 -0.82 -1.11
C GLY A 123 -10.03 -0.88 0.10
N SER A 124 -10.99 -1.82 0.05
CA SER A 124 -12.08 -2.03 1.05
C SER A 124 -12.09 -3.47 1.61
N GLU A 125 -12.94 -3.75 2.63
CA GLU A 125 -12.97 -4.96 3.50
C GLU A 125 -12.83 -6.30 2.77
N ASP A 126 -13.45 -6.44 1.61
CA ASP A 126 -13.65 -7.73 0.93
C ASP A 126 -12.70 -7.97 -0.26
N ASP A 127 -11.68 -7.13 -0.47
CA ASP A 127 -10.72 -7.31 -1.57
C ASP A 127 -9.40 -7.93 -1.08
N LEU A 128 -9.23 -9.23 -1.34
CA LEU A 128 -8.00 -9.96 -1.02
C LEU A 128 -6.76 -9.35 -1.69
N THR A 129 -6.93 -8.76 -2.88
CA THR A 129 -5.85 -8.07 -3.61
C THR A 129 -5.34 -6.87 -2.83
N ALA A 130 -6.28 -6.13 -2.24
CA ALA A 130 -5.98 -4.93 -1.47
C ALA A 130 -5.33 -5.29 -0.12
N TRP A 131 -5.80 -6.37 0.51
CA TRP A 131 -5.16 -6.95 1.69
C TRP A 131 -3.73 -7.43 1.40
N HIS A 132 -3.49 -8.08 0.27
CA HIS A 132 -2.15 -8.51 -0.10
C HIS A 132 -1.24 -7.32 -0.45
N ALA A 133 -1.75 -6.27 -1.08
CA ALA A 133 -0.99 -5.03 -1.29
C ALA A 133 -0.52 -4.43 0.05
N LEU A 134 -1.40 -4.38 1.04
CA LEU A 134 -1.05 -3.94 2.39
C LEU A 134 -0.04 -4.87 3.07
N CYS A 135 -0.26 -6.19 2.99
CA CYS A 135 0.63 -7.20 3.55
C CYS A 135 2.05 -7.10 2.97
N ARG A 136 2.17 -6.92 1.65
CA ARG A 136 3.46 -6.69 0.98
C ARG A 136 4.11 -5.40 1.45
N ALA A 137 3.34 -4.31 1.56
CA ALA A 137 3.85 -3.02 2.01
C ALA A 137 4.48 -3.12 3.41
N ILE A 138 3.95 -3.95 4.31
CA ILE A 138 4.46 -4.13 5.69
C ILE A 138 5.37 -5.36 5.87
N GLY A 139 5.77 -6.03 4.78
CA GLY A 139 6.73 -7.15 4.83
C GLY A 139 6.16 -8.49 5.29
N ILE A 140 4.86 -8.74 5.18
CA ILE A 140 4.27 -10.05 5.48
C ILE A 140 4.54 -11.02 4.33
N ASN A 141 5.29 -12.08 4.63
CA ASN A 141 5.60 -13.19 3.72
C ASN A 141 5.61 -14.51 4.52
N PRO A 142 4.93 -15.60 4.07
CA PRO A 142 4.08 -15.72 2.88
C PRO A 142 2.74 -14.97 3.01
N LEU A 143 2.20 -14.57 1.86
CA LEU A 143 0.92 -13.87 1.78
C LEU A 143 -0.24 -14.80 2.21
N PRO A 144 -1.11 -14.35 3.14
CA PRO A 144 -2.19 -15.20 3.64
C PRO A 144 -3.32 -15.41 2.62
N LYS A 145 -3.74 -16.66 2.38
CA LYS A 145 -4.74 -17.00 1.35
C LYS A 145 -6.18 -16.51 1.61
N ALA A 146 -6.44 -15.80 2.71
CA ALA A 146 -7.77 -15.33 3.08
C ALA A 146 -7.72 -13.99 3.83
N CYS A 147 -8.68 -13.10 3.55
CA CYS A 147 -8.72 -11.74 4.11
C CYS A 147 -8.63 -11.72 5.64
N LYS A 148 -9.29 -12.67 6.32
CA LYS A 148 -9.25 -12.80 7.78
C LYS A 148 -7.83 -13.01 8.33
N HIS A 149 -6.99 -13.77 7.64
CA HIS A 149 -5.61 -13.99 8.06
C HIS A 149 -4.72 -12.78 7.77
N CYS A 150 -4.96 -12.07 6.65
CA CYS A 150 -4.33 -10.78 6.36
C CYS A 150 -4.65 -9.77 7.46
N GLU A 151 -5.93 -9.69 7.85
CA GLU A 151 -6.41 -8.84 8.92
C GLU A 151 -5.69 -9.13 10.24
N GLU A 152 -5.59 -10.40 10.65
CA GLU A 152 -4.90 -10.80 11.87
C GLU A 152 -3.41 -10.45 11.87
N ALA A 153 -2.74 -10.59 10.72
CA ALA A 153 -1.32 -10.28 10.56
C ALA A 153 -1.06 -8.76 10.57
N VAL A 154 -1.84 -8.00 9.80
CA VAL A 154 -1.80 -6.53 9.77
C VAL A 154 -2.07 -5.96 11.15
N ARG A 155 -3.08 -6.50 11.84
CA ARG A 155 -3.40 -6.12 13.22
C ARG A 155 -2.15 -6.20 14.09
N ARG A 156 -1.36 -7.28 14.04
CA ARG A 156 -0.17 -7.45 14.91
C ARG A 156 0.99 -6.48 14.60
N THR A 157 0.89 -5.70 13.54
CA THR A 157 1.95 -4.81 13.07
C THR A 157 1.64 -3.36 13.46
N HIS A 158 2.65 -2.62 13.93
CA HIS A 158 2.53 -1.18 14.15
C HIS A 158 3.23 -0.46 12.98
N VAL A 159 2.50 0.40 12.28
CA VAL A 159 2.99 1.11 11.10
C VAL A 159 2.39 2.51 11.04
N ASN A 160 3.14 3.47 10.49
CA ASN A 160 2.63 4.82 10.28
C ASN A 160 1.85 4.88 8.94
N ILE A 161 0.63 5.42 8.98
CA ILE A 161 -0.26 5.47 7.81
C ILE A 161 0.29 6.36 6.69
N ILE A 162 0.98 7.44 7.01
CA ILE A 162 1.58 8.31 6.00
C ILE A 162 2.71 7.56 5.26
N ASP A 163 3.48 6.72 5.97
CA ASP A 163 4.49 5.89 5.32
C ASP A 163 3.86 4.86 4.35
N LEU A 164 2.69 4.31 4.68
CA LEU A 164 1.91 3.46 3.78
C LEU A 164 1.43 4.23 2.54
N ILE A 165 0.93 5.45 2.71
CA ILE A 165 0.49 6.29 1.58
C ILE A 165 1.70 6.65 0.70
N GLU A 166 2.83 7.01 1.29
CA GLU A 166 4.08 7.28 0.56
C GLU A 166 4.55 6.06 -0.25
N TRP A 167 4.46 4.86 0.32
CA TRP A 167 4.78 3.61 -0.37
C TRP A 167 3.80 3.33 -1.52
N GLY A 168 2.50 3.56 -1.30
CA GLY A 168 1.46 3.44 -2.32
C GLY A 168 1.66 4.40 -3.49
N ARG A 169 1.98 5.67 -3.21
CA ARG A 169 2.34 6.69 -4.21
C ARG A 169 3.58 6.31 -5.02
N LYS A 170 4.53 5.61 -4.39
CA LYS A 170 5.71 5.03 -5.06
C LYS A 170 5.42 3.68 -5.74
N ARG A 171 4.16 3.22 -5.72
CA ARG A 171 3.66 1.99 -6.38
C ARG A 171 4.36 0.73 -5.94
N GLY A 172 4.84 0.67 -4.69
CA GLY A 172 5.66 -0.45 -4.24
C GLY A 172 6.95 -0.66 -5.04
N ASN A 173 7.36 0.31 -5.85
CA ASN A 173 8.67 0.34 -6.52
C ASN A 173 9.74 0.95 -5.59
N ALA A 174 9.41 1.14 -4.31
CA ALA A 174 10.41 1.33 -3.29
C ALA A 174 11.09 -0.03 -3.11
N ASP A 175 12.40 -0.06 -3.30
CA ASP A 175 13.30 -1.21 -3.08
C ASP A 175 13.25 -1.76 -1.62
N HIS A 176 12.33 -1.22 -0.79
CA HIS A 176 12.21 -1.42 0.64
C HIS A 176 10.74 -1.41 1.08
N GLU A 177 10.43 -2.29 2.03
CA GLU A 177 9.16 -2.34 2.77
C GLU A 177 8.95 -1.08 3.62
N VAL A 178 7.71 -0.82 3.99
CA VAL A 178 7.37 0.23 4.94
C VAL A 178 7.92 -0.11 6.31
N ARG A 179 8.45 0.91 6.99
CA ARG A 179 8.95 0.76 8.36
C ARG A 179 7.82 0.31 9.30
N THR A 180 7.99 -0.87 9.89
CA THR A 180 7.15 -1.39 10.96
C THR A 180 7.84 -1.18 12.31
N PHE A 181 7.05 -1.23 13.39
CA PHE A 181 7.49 -1.02 14.76
C PHE A 181 7.01 -2.17 15.64
N GLU A 182 7.84 -2.54 16.62
CA GLU A 182 7.50 -3.63 17.55
C GLU A 182 6.43 -3.17 18.54
N THR A 183 6.45 -1.88 18.92
CA THR A 183 5.56 -1.33 19.94
C THR A 183 4.85 -0.04 19.50
N GLU A 184 3.68 0.21 20.10
CA GLU A 184 2.94 1.46 19.93
C GLU A 184 3.75 2.69 20.39
N ALA A 185 4.59 2.54 21.43
CA ALA A 185 5.43 3.61 21.96
C ALA A 185 6.46 4.08 20.92
N GLU A 186 7.08 3.14 20.21
CA GLU A 186 8.02 3.45 19.12
C GLU A 186 7.34 4.12 17.94
N LEU A 187 6.17 3.61 17.53
CA LEU A 187 5.36 4.22 16.48
C LEU A 187 4.96 5.66 16.85
N ARG A 188 4.57 5.89 18.11
CA ARG A 188 4.21 7.22 18.62
C ARG A 188 5.41 8.17 18.60
N ALA A 189 6.56 7.73 19.11
CA ALA A 189 7.80 8.52 19.12
C ALA A 189 8.25 8.88 17.68
N TYR A 190 8.15 7.93 16.76
CA TYR A 190 8.42 8.16 15.34
C TYR A 190 7.47 9.20 14.76
N THR A 191 6.16 9.02 14.95
CA THR A 191 5.11 9.91 14.43
C THR A 191 5.27 11.35 14.93
N GLN A 192 5.63 11.52 16.21
CA GLN A 192 5.90 12.84 16.79
C GLN A 192 7.15 13.48 16.19
N ARG A 193 8.23 12.70 16.02
CA ARG A 193 9.50 13.20 15.48
C ARG A 193 9.41 13.59 14.01
N THR A 194 8.67 12.83 13.21
CA THR A 194 8.56 13.05 11.75
C THR A 194 7.41 13.96 11.37
N ALA A 195 6.53 14.30 12.30
CA ALA A 195 5.27 15.02 12.05
C ALA A 195 4.36 14.34 11.02
N LYS A 196 4.54 13.03 10.78
CA LYS A 196 3.69 12.19 9.92
C LYS A 196 2.37 11.85 10.60
N ILE A 197 1.55 12.88 10.81
CA ILE A 197 0.34 12.80 11.61
C ILE A 197 -0.85 12.48 10.70
N PHE A 198 -1.56 11.41 11.07
CA PHE A 198 -2.82 11.02 10.48
C PHE A 198 -3.91 11.09 11.56
N ARG A 199 -5.03 11.77 11.28
CA ARG A 199 -6.13 12.00 12.21
C ARG A 199 -6.89 10.70 12.41
N ASN A 200 -7.28 10.46 13.66
CA ASN A 200 -8.05 9.30 14.03
C ASN A 200 -9.56 9.61 14.07
N THR A 201 -10.24 9.59 12.92
CA THR A 201 -11.69 9.85 12.79
C THR A 201 -12.51 8.56 13.02
N TRP A 202 -12.65 8.12 14.28
CA TRP A 202 -13.51 6.95 14.65
C TRP A 202 -15.02 7.24 14.66
N HIS A 203 -15.50 8.15 13.81
CA HIS A 203 -16.91 8.53 13.79
C HIS A 203 -17.40 8.66 12.36
N GLN A 204 -17.74 7.53 11.73
CA GLN A 204 -18.89 7.37 10.82
C GLN A 204 -18.91 5.96 10.24
N GLU A 205 -20.10 5.50 9.87
CA GLU A 205 -20.40 4.19 9.28
C GLU A 205 -19.67 3.96 7.93
N ASP A 206 -18.96 4.97 7.40
CA ASP A 206 -18.16 4.98 6.16
C ASP A 206 -16.63 4.85 6.33
N SER A 207 -16.12 4.67 7.56
CA SER A 207 -14.65 4.62 7.81
C SER A 207 -13.96 3.46 7.06
N ASN A 208 -12.88 3.74 6.33
CA ASN A 208 -12.08 2.73 5.63
C ASN A 208 -11.60 1.62 6.59
N VAL A 209 -11.80 0.39 6.16
CA VAL A 209 -11.51 -0.87 6.86
C VAL A 209 -10.07 -0.98 7.31
N VAL A 210 -9.15 -0.67 6.40
CA VAL A 210 -7.71 -0.70 6.66
C VAL A 210 -7.39 0.20 7.85
N MET A 211 -8.11 1.32 7.99
CA MET A 211 -8.00 2.23 9.12
C MET A 211 -8.47 1.60 10.43
N ARG A 212 -9.57 0.84 10.44
CA ARG A 212 -10.06 0.16 11.65
C ARG A 212 -9.04 -0.82 12.23
N HIS A 213 -8.23 -1.44 11.37
CA HIS A 213 -7.24 -2.44 11.79
C HIS A 213 -5.86 -1.85 12.11
N LEU A 214 -5.46 -0.78 11.41
CA LEU A 214 -4.17 -0.10 11.60
C LEU A 214 -4.22 0.96 12.72
N LEU A 215 -5.34 1.66 12.92
CA LEU A 215 -5.50 2.72 13.93
C LEU A 215 -5.76 2.16 15.34
N ARG A 216 -5.06 1.08 15.72
CA ARG A 216 -5.07 0.57 17.09
C ARG A 216 -4.74 1.69 18.07
N LYS A 217 -5.77 2.22 18.74
CA LYS A 217 -5.76 2.82 20.09
C LYS A 217 -4.73 3.91 20.44
N ILE A 218 -4.03 4.56 19.50
CA ILE A 218 -3.05 5.62 19.81
C ILE A 218 -3.64 6.82 20.58
N PHE A 219 -4.97 7.02 20.53
CA PHE A 219 -5.66 8.10 21.24
C PHE A 219 -6.55 7.64 22.41
N ARG A 220 -6.43 6.39 22.89
CA ARG A 220 -7.08 5.95 24.14
C ARG A 220 -6.13 6.05 25.33
N CYS A 221 -5.67 7.26 25.61
CA CYS A 221 -5.20 7.67 26.93
C CYS A 221 -5.52 9.16 27.12
N SER A 222 -6.66 9.40 27.78
CA SER A 222 -7.00 10.56 28.61
C SER A 222 -6.49 11.95 28.19
N LEU A 223 -7.43 12.80 27.77
CA LEU A 223 -7.75 13.97 28.59
C LEU A 223 -9.09 13.72 29.27
#